data_AF-A0A453NDP0-F1
#
_entry.id   AF-A0A453NDP0-F1
#
_cell.length_a   1.000
_cell.length_b   1.000
_cell.length_c   1.000
_cell.angle_alpha   90.00
_cell.angle_beta   90.00
_cell.angle_gamma   90.00
#
_symmetry.space_group_name_H-M   'P 1'
#
loop_
_entity.id
_entity.type
_entity.pdbx_description
1 polymer ?
#
loop_
_entity_poly.entity_id
_entity_poly.type
_entity_poly.pdbx_seq_one_letter_code
_entity_poly.pdbx_strand_id
1 'polypeptide(L)'
;MANKKEYVADEIGVLSPNQMEADELHAGEVGYLSASIRSVADARVGDTITHFAKRAESALPGYSEATPMVFCGLFPLEADQFEELREALGRLQLNDAALKFEPESSSAMGFGFRCGFLGLLHMEIVQERLEREYNLNLIITAPSVVYRVNCSNNETVECSNPSLLPEPGKRRSIEEPYVKIELLTPKDYIGPIMELGQERRGEFKEMNYITENRAKLTYMLPLAEMVGDFFDQLKSRSKGYASMEYSVVGYRVSDLVKLDIQINGEPVEALSTIVHKEKAYTVGRALTQKLKELIPRQMFKIPIQACIGAKVIASEALSAIRKDVLSKCYGGDISRKKKLLKKQAEGKKRMKAIGRVEVPQEAFMAVLKLEKEVL
;
A
#
# COMPACT_ATOMS: atom_id res chain seq x y z
N MET A 1 -33.76 5.42 1.37
CA MET A 1 -34.13 5.23 -0.04
C MET A 1 -32.84 5.20 -0.86
N ALA A 2 -32.07 4.13 -0.69
CA ALA A 2 -31.18 3.55 -1.71
C ALA A 2 -31.50 2.06 -1.95
N ASN A 3 -31.90 1.33 -0.90
CA ASN A 3 -32.06 -0.14 -0.92
C ASN A 3 -33.50 -0.66 -1.10
N LYS A 4 -34.52 0.23 -1.13
CA LYS A 4 -35.97 -0.11 -1.23
C LYS A 4 -36.47 -1.17 -0.23
N LYS A 5 -35.76 -1.39 0.88
CA LYS A 5 -36.15 -2.32 1.94
C LYS A 5 -37.13 -1.68 2.91
N GLU A 6 -37.99 -2.52 3.47
CA GLU A 6 -39.06 -2.14 4.40
C GLU A 6 -38.75 -2.73 5.77
N TYR A 7 -38.86 -1.90 6.80
CA TYR A 7 -38.62 -2.26 8.19
C TYR A 7 -39.69 -1.66 9.08
N VAL A 8 -40.00 -2.35 10.17
CA VAL A 8 -40.85 -1.83 11.24
C VAL A 8 -39.92 -1.18 12.28
N ALA A 9 -40.23 0.05 12.67
CA ALA A 9 -39.52 0.73 13.75
C ALA A 9 -40.00 0.15 15.08
N ASP A 10 -39.07 -0.43 15.83
CA ASP A 10 -39.32 -1.05 17.13
C ASP A 10 -39.18 -0.01 18.25
N GLU A 11 -38.20 0.89 18.11
CA GLU A 11 -37.85 1.90 19.12
C GLU A 11 -37.34 3.17 18.44
N ILE A 12 -37.68 4.33 19.00
CA ILE A 12 -37.19 5.63 18.57
C ILE A 12 -36.77 6.40 19.83
N GLY A 13 -35.71 7.20 19.75
CA GLY A 13 -35.25 7.93 20.92
C GLY A 13 -34.18 8.97 20.63
N VAL A 14 -33.72 9.60 21.69
CA VAL A 14 -32.65 10.62 21.67
C VAL A 14 -31.49 10.13 22.53
N LEU A 15 -30.26 10.42 22.08
CA LEU A 15 -29.04 10.18 22.84
C LEU A 15 -28.68 11.44 23.63
N SER A 16 -28.85 11.42 24.94
CA SER A 16 -28.51 12.55 25.81
C SER A 16 -28.16 12.14 27.24
N PRO A 17 -26.88 11.86 27.56
CA PRO A 17 -25.90 11.07 26.80
C PRO A 17 -26.19 9.56 26.82
N ASN A 18 -27.13 9.11 27.65
CA ASN A 18 -27.67 7.76 27.63
C ASN A 18 -28.81 7.65 26.61
N GLN A 19 -29.14 6.44 26.19
CA GLN A 19 -30.32 6.19 25.36
C GLN A 19 -31.58 6.51 26.17
N MET A 20 -32.39 7.43 25.64
CA MET A 20 -33.71 7.76 26.16
C MET A 20 -34.73 7.48 25.06
N GLU A 21 -35.68 6.59 25.33
CA GLU A 21 -36.82 6.32 24.45
C GLU A 21 -37.69 7.57 24.34
N ALA A 22 -38.17 7.87 23.14
CA ALA A 22 -39.08 8.96 22.85
C ALA A 22 -40.23 8.45 21.97
N ASP A 23 -41.44 8.94 22.21
CA ASP A 23 -42.64 8.47 21.50
C ASP A 23 -42.60 8.84 20.00
N GLU A 24 -42.10 10.04 19.66
CA GLU A 24 -42.02 10.55 18.28
C GLU A 24 -40.78 11.44 18.09
N LEU A 25 -40.20 11.42 16.88
CA LEU A 25 -39.15 12.38 16.46
C LEU A 25 -39.71 13.34 15.41
N HIS A 26 -39.55 14.63 15.67
CA HIS A 26 -40.01 15.71 14.82
C HIS A 26 -38.93 16.23 13.87
N ALA A 27 -39.36 16.97 12.84
CA ALA A 27 -38.45 17.57 11.88
C ALA A 27 -37.49 18.55 12.57
N GLY A 28 -36.18 18.30 12.45
CA GLY A 28 -35.11 19.11 13.06
C GLY A 28 -34.47 18.47 14.30
N GLU A 29 -35.04 17.38 14.81
CA GLU A 29 -34.48 16.64 15.94
C GLU A 29 -33.43 15.62 15.49
N VAL A 30 -32.46 15.35 16.38
CA VAL A 30 -31.42 14.34 16.17
C VAL A 30 -31.63 13.21 17.17
N GLY A 31 -31.79 11.99 16.67
CA GLY A 31 -32.08 10.82 17.49
C GLY A 31 -31.55 9.54 16.86
N TYR A 32 -31.92 8.41 17.45
CA TYR A 32 -31.69 7.08 16.91
C TYR A 32 -33.02 6.39 16.59
N LEU A 33 -32.96 5.44 15.67
CA LEU A 33 -34.08 4.57 15.31
C LEU A 33 -33.57 3.14 15.36
N SER A 34 -34.21 2.33 16.18
CA SER A 34 -34.05 0.88 16.19
C SER A 34 -35.15 0.28 15.35
N ALA A 35 -34.75 -0.41 14.30
CA ALA A 35 -35.58 -1.34 13.58
C ALA A 35 -34.76 -2.62 13.49
N SER A 36 -35.39 -3.79 13.44
CA SER A 36 -34.78 -5.13 13.33
C SER A 36 -33.90 -5.36 12.07
N ILE A 37 -32.99 -4.43 11.79
CA ILE A 37 -32.05 -4.35 10.68
C ILE A 37 -30.83 -5.17 11.05
N ARG A 38 -30.68 -6.32 10.42
CA ARG A 38 -29.59 -7.27 10.71
C ARG A 38 -28.28 -6.94 9.99
N SER A 39 -28.33 -6.14 8.92
CA SER A 39 -27.16 -5.82 8.10
C SER A 39 -26.92 -4.32 8.09
N VAL A 40 -25.70 -3.91 8.47
CA VAL A 40 -25.28 -2.49 8.46
C VAL A 40 -25.24 -1.93 7.04
N ALA A 41 -25.07 -2.79 6.03
CA ALA A 41 -25.16 -2.41 4.62
C ALA A 41 -26.55 -1.90 4.21
N ASP A 42 -27.58 -2.20 5.01
CA ASP A 42 -28.96 -1.74 4.78
C ASP A 42 -29.26 -0.37 5.40
N ALA A 43 -28.44 0.07 6.36
CA ALA A 43 -28.55 1.35 7.07
C ALA A 43 -27.30 2.21 6.83
N ARG A 44 -27.07 2.56 5.56
CA ARG A 44 -25.88 3.34 5.16
C ARG A 44 -25.98 4.78 5.65
N VAL A 45 -24.83 5.32 6.08
CA VAL A 45 -24.70 6.72 6.46
C VAL A 45 -25.09 7.61 5.27
N GLY A 46 -25.96 8.59 5.52
CA GLY A 46 -26.45 9.54 4.53
C GLY A 46 -27.55 9.03 3.60
N ASP A 47 -28.10 7.82 3.82
CA ASP A 47 -29.37 7.42 3.21
C ASP A 47 -30.56 8.18 3.86
N THR A 48 -31.65 8.33 3.10
CA THR A 48 -32.89 8.98 3.55
C THR A 48 -33.92 7.95 3.97
N ILE A 49 -34.31 7.92 5.24
CA ILE A 49 -35.42 7.09 5.72
C ILE A 49 -36.74 7.87 5.52
N THR A 50 -37.79 7.18 5.07
CA THR A 50 -39.12 7.80 4.88
C THR A 50 -40.22 6.79 5.17
N HIS A 51 -41.42 7.27 5.46
CA HIS A 51 -42.56 6.41 5.75
C HIS A 51 -42.99 5.59 4.53
N PHE A 52 -43.42 4.35 4.78
CA PHE A 52 -43.91 3.44 3.75
C PHE A 52 -45.16 3.97 3.03
N ALA A 53 -46.13 4.48 3.81
CA ALA A 53 -47.42 4.98 3.29
C ALA A 53 -47.31 6.38 2.66
N LYS A 54 -46.45 7.24 3.22
CA LYS A 54 -46.24 8.61 2.75
C LYS A 54 -44.77 8.80 2.40
N ARG A 55 -44.41 8.30 1.21
CA ARG A 55 -43.05 8.35 0.67
C ARG A 55 -42.69 9.79 0.29
N ALA A 56 -41.47 10.20 0.63
CA ALA A 56 -40.90 11.43 0.09
C ALA A 56 -40.72 11.34 -1.44
N GLU A 57 -40.91 12.47 -2.14
CA GLU A 57 -40.83 12.53 -3.62
C GLU A 57 -39.39 12.35 -4.14
N SER A 58 -38.40 12.82 -3.38
CA SER A 58 -36.98 12.70 -3.69
C SER A 58 -36.20 12.35 -2.45
N ALA A 59 -35.17 11.50 -2.60
CA ALA A 59 -34.16 11.32 -1.57
C ALA A 59 -33.40 12.64 -1.35
N LEU A 60 -32.93 12.87 -0.12
CA LEU A 60 -32.05 14.00 0.14
C LEU A 60 -30.77 13.84 -0.70
N PRO A 61 -30.17 14.94 -1.19
CA PRO A 61 -28.85 14.88 -1.77
C PRO A 61 -27.88 14.38 -0.69
N GLY A 62 -27.53 13.09 -0.78
CA GLY A 62 -26.96 12.33 0.31
C GLY A 62 -25.82 11.41 -0.14
N TYR A 63 -24.86 11.32 0.77
CA TYR A 63 -23.61 10.55 0.81
C TYR A 63 -23.33 9.58 -0.34
N SER A 64 -22.31 9.91 -1.14
CA SER A 64 -21.65 9.01 -2.08
C SER A 64 -21.03 7.83 -1.33
N GLU A 65 -21.11 6.62 -1.91
CA GLU A 65 -20.40 5.46 -1.35
C GLU A 65 -18.92 5.79 -1.13
N ALA A 66 -18.44 5.49 0.08
CA ALA A 66 -17.06 5.71 0.46
C ALA A 66 -16.19 4.67 -0.27
N THR A 67 -15.70 5.01 -1.46
CA THR A 67 -14.83 4.12 -2.23
C THR A 67 -13.42 4.12 -1.63
N PRO A 68 -12.85 2.95 -1.28
CA PRO A 68 -11.48 2.89 -0.77
C PRO A 68 -10.50 3.34 -1.85
N MET A 69 -9.59 4.23 -1.46
CA MET A 69 -8.59 4.84 -2.35
C MET A 69 -7.19 4.28 -2.11
N VAL A 70 -6.94 3.76 -0.92
CA VAL A 70 -5.65 3.20 -0.50
C VAL A 70 -5.84 1.73 -0.17
N PHE A 71 -4.99 0.87 -0.69
CA PHE A 71 -5.04 -0.56 -0.42
C PHE A 71 -3.72 -1.05 0.16
N CYS A 72 -3.77 -1.92 1.16
CA CYS A 72 -2.60 -2.63 1.65
C CYS A 72 -2.94 -4.11 1.89
N GLY A 73 -1.93 -4.98 1.83
CA GLY A 73 -2.04 -6.35 2.28
C GLY A 73 -1.80 -6.44 3.78
N LEU A 74 -2.73 -7.05 4.50
CA LEU A 74 -2.61 -7.41 5.91
C LEU A 74 -2.40 -8.93 6.00
N PHE A 75 -1.26 -9.33 6.53
CA PHE A 75 -0.89 -10.73 6.71
C PHE A 75 -0.64 -11.00 8.19
N PRO A 76 -1.17 -12.08 8.77
CA PRO A 76 -0.79 -12.46 10.13
C PRO A 76 0.66 -12.95 10.15
N LEU A 77 1.36 -12.72 11.26
CA LEU A 77 2.72 -13.22 11.43
C LEU A 77 2.75 -14.75 11.59
N GLU A 78 1.72 -15.31 12.21
CA GLU A 78 1.50 -16.75 12.38
C GLU A 78 0.33 -17.19 11.49
N ALA A 79 0.50 -18.27 10.72
CA ALA A 79 -0.53 -18.74 9.77
C ALA A 79 -1.83 -19.17 10.46
N ASP A 80 -1.72 -19.58 11.71
CA ASP A 80 -2.74 -20.02 12.65
C ASP A 80 -3.78 -18.91 12.91
N GLN A 81 -3.34 -17.65 12.87
CA GLN A 81 -4.16 -16.46 13.15
C GLN A 81 -4.97 -15.98 11.94
N PHE A 82 -4.92 -16.68 10.80
CA PHE A 82 -5.62 -16.27 9.59
C PHE A 82 -7.15 -16.19 9.78
N GLU A 83 -7.75 -17.19 10.44
CA GLU A 83 -9.20 -17.17 10.69
C GLU A 83 -9.57 -16.12 11.75
N GLU A 84 -8.72 -15.90 12.76
CA GLU A 84 -8.92 -14.82 13.74
C GLU A 84 -8.90 -13.44 13.07
N LEU A 85 -7.95 -13.22 12.15
CA LEU A 85 -7.88 -12.00 11.35
C LEU A 85 -9.13 -11.81 10.48
N ARG A 86 -9.63 -12.88 9.87
CA ARG A 86 -10.87 -12.84 9.08
C ARG A 86 -12.07 -12.44 9.92
N GLU A 87 -12.21 -13.05 11.10
CA GLU A 87 -13.30 -12.73 12.03
C GLU A 87 -13.19 -11.29 12.55
N ALA A 88 -11.99 -10.85 12.90
CA ALA A 88 -11.73 -9.50 13.38
C ALA A 88 -12.06 -8.44 12.31
N LEU A 89 -11.63 -8.66 11.05
CA LEU A 89 -11.98 -7.80 9.92
C LEU A 89 -13.49 -7.79 9.67
N GLY A 90 -14.16 -8.95 9.75
CA GLY A 90 -15.61 -9.05 9.63
C GLY A 90 -16.35 -8.26 10.72
N ARG A 91 -15.90 -8.32 11.97
CA ARG A 91 -16.47 -7.54 13.08
C ARG A 91 -16.20 -6.05 12.92
N LEU A 92 -15.01 -5.66 12.45
CA LEU A 92 -14.69 -4.25 12.17
C LEU A 92 -15.54 -3.69 11.03
N GLN A 93 -15.76 -4.46 9.97
CA GLN A 93 -16.59 -4.06 8.83
C GLN A 93 -18.07 -3.82 9.21
N LEU A 94 -18.57 -4.44 10.28
CA LEU A 94 -19.90 -4.11 10.81
C LEU A 94 -19.97 -2.68 11.34
N ASN A 95 -18.88 -2.15 11.89
CA ASN A 95 -18.83 -0.79 12.41
C ASN A 95 -18.33 0.22 11.37
N ASP A 96 -17.48 -0.22 10.44
CA ASP A 96 -16.85 0.61 9.43
C ASP A 96 -17.28 0.19 8.02
N ALA A 97 -18.22 0.94 7.43
CA ALA A 97 -18.74 0.69 6.10
C ALA A 97 -17.74 1.00 4.97
N ALA A 98 -16.63 1.70 5.26
CA ALA A 98 -15.62 2.04 4.27
C ALA A 98 -14.52 0.98 4.15
N LEU A 99 -14.34 0.14 5.17
CA LEU A 99 -13.41 -0.98 5.14
C LEU A 99 -13.90 -2.06 4.17
N LYS A 100 -13.13 -2.30 3.12
CA LYS A 100 -13.34 -3.45 2.21
C LYS A 100 -12.15 -4.38 2.32
N PHE A 101 -12.37 -5.69 2.31
CA PHE A 101 -11.28 -6.65 2.33
C PHE A 101 -11.59 -7.84 1.42
N GLU A 102 -10.54 -8.37 0.80
CA GLU A 102 -10.58 -9.54 -0.08
C GLU A 102 -9.44 -10.49 0.31
N PRO A 103 -9.65 -11.81 0.28
CA PRO A 103 -8.57 -12.76 0.58
C PRO A 103 -7.46 -12.67 -0.47
N GLU A 104 -6.22 -12.60 -0.01
CA GLU A 104 -5.03 -12.53 -0.86
C GLU A 104 -3.99 -13.56 -0.41
N SER A 105 -3.37 -14.25 -1.37
CA SER A 105 -2.28 -15.19 -1.10
C SER A 105 -0.97 -14.64 -1.65
N SER A 106 0.05 -14.57 -0.80
CA SER A 106 1.40 -14.15 -1.17
C SER A 106 2.36 -15.32 -1.03
N SER A 107 3.26 -15.49 -2.00
CA SER A 107 4.30 -16.53 -1.96
C SER A 107 5.27 -16.37 -0.79
N ALA A 108 5.42 -15.14 -0.27
CA ALA A 108 6.37 -14.82 0.79
C ALA A 108 5.72 -14.71 2.19
N MET A 109 4.45 -14.31 2.24
CA MET A 109 3.76 -13.95 3.50
C MET A 109 2.62 -14.92 3.84
N GLY A 110 2.33 -15.88 2.94
CA GLY A 110 1.25 -16.83 3.12
C GLY A 110 -0.12 -16.22 2.83
N PHE A 111 -1.12 -16.64 3.59
CA PHE A 111 -2.50 -16.20 3.43
C PHE A 111 -2.75 -14.93 4.23
N GLY A 112 -3.39 -13.94 3.62
CA GLY A 112 -3.79 -12.70 4.26
C GLY A 112 -4.98 -12.06 3.56
N PHE A 113 -5.17 -10.78 3.81
CA PHE A 113 -6.27 -10.00 3.25
C PHE A 113 -5.76 -8.72 2.62
N ARG A 114 -6.19 -8.47 1.39
CA ARG A 114 -6.08 -7.19 0.75
C ARG A 114 -7.17 -6.27 1.29
N CYS A 115 -6.79 -5.26 2.05
CA CYS A 115 -7.71 -4.33 2.68
C CYS A 115 -7.67 -2.97 1.98
N GLY A 116 -8.84 -2.38 1.75
CA GLY A 116 -9.05 -1.05 1.18
C GLY A 116 -9.53 -0.07 2.25
N PHE A 117 -8.91 1.10 2.27
CA PHE A 117 -9.10 2.18 3.23
C PHE A 117 -9.39 3.51 2.52
N LEU A 118 -9.95 4.45 3.27
CA LEU A 118 -10.20 5.82 2.78
C LEU A 118 -8.92 6.63 2.63
N GLY A 119 -7.92 6.34 3.45
CA GLY A 119 -6.65 7.04 3.49
C GLY A 119 -5.71 6.42 4.52
N LEU A 120 -4.56 7.06 4.71
CA LEU A 120 -3.50 6.58 5.61
C LEU A 120 -3.93 6.50 7.07
N LEU A 121 -4.58 7.54 7.60
CA LEU A 121 -5.03 7.56 8.99
C LEU A 121 -6.07 6.45 9.27
N HIS A 122 -6.96 6.19 8.32
CA HIS A 122 -7.93 5.11 8.46
C HIS A 122 -7.21 3.75 8.51
N MET A 123 -6.19 3.54 7.68
CA MET A 123 -5.36 2.33 7.73
C MET A 123 -4.66 2.15 9.09
N GLU A 124 -4.06 3.22 9.64
CA GLU A 124 -3.38 3.18 10.94
C GLU A 124 -4.34 2.86 12.08
N ILE A 125 -5.53 3.47 12.10
CA ILE A 125 -6.54 3.21 13.11
C ILE A 125 -7.00 1.74 13.04
N VAL A 126 -7.30 1.22 11.84
CA VAL A 126 -7.73 -0.17 11.69
C VAL A 126 -6.63 -1.14 12.11
N GLN A 127 -5.37 -0.87 11.74
CA GLN A 127 -4.23 -1.64 12.21
C GLN A 127 -4.15 -1.65 13.74
N GLU A 128 -4.14 -0.47 14.37
CA GLU A 128 -3.96 -0.35 15.81
C GLU A 128 -5.10 -1.02 16.58
N ARG A 129 -6.33 -0.98 16.04
CA ARG A 129 -7.48 -1.70 16.57
C ARG A 129 -7.31 -3.22 16.45
N LEU A 130 -6.85 -3.73 15.31
CA LEU A 130 -6.59 -5.16 15.14
C LEU A 130 -5.50 -5.67 16.10
N GLU A 131 -4.42 -4.90 16.28
CA GLU A 131 -3.33 -5.24 17.20
C GLU A 131 -3.77 -5.16 18.67
N ARG A 132 -4.55 -4.15 19.07
CA ARG A 132 -4.92 -3.93 20.48
C ARG A 132 -6.19 -4.66 20.92
N GLU A 133 -7.25 -4.61 20.11
CA GLU A 133 -8.55 -5.19 20.49
C GLU A 133 -8.58 -6.71 20.26
N TYR A 134 -7.86 -7.19 19.24
CA TYR A 134 -7.88 -8.60 18.85
C TYR A 134 -6.54 -9.32 19.08
N ASN A 135 -5.51 -8.62 19.59
CA ASN A 135 -4.19 -9.17 19.90
C ASN A 135 -3.52 -9.90 18.71
N LEU A 136 -3.75 -9.37 17.51
CA LEU A 136 -3.19 -9.93 16.27
C LEU A 136 -1.84 -9.29 15.96
N ASN A 137 -0.84 -10.11 15.67
CA ASN A 137 0.45 -9.62 15.19
C ASN A 137 0.43 -9.56 13.66
N LEU A 138 0.33 -8.35 13.12
CA LEU A 138 0.11 -8.13 11.70
C LEU A 138 1.36 -7.63 10.98
N ILE A 139 1.45 -8.06 9.74
CA ILE A 139 2.42 -7.61 8.76
C ILE A 139 1.67 -6.83 7.69
N ILE A 140 2.12 -5.61 7.42
CA ILE A 140 1.49 -4.71 6.47
C ILE A 140 2.42 -4.45 5.30
N THR A 141 1.93 -4.67 4.09
CA THR A 141 2.66 -4.33 2.87
C THR A 141 2.70 -2.82 2.64
N ALA A 142 3.54 -2.36 1.72
CA ALA A 142 3.46 -0.98 1.25
C ALA A 142 2.02 -0.69 0.75
N PRO A 143 1.44 0.44 1.16
CA PRO A 143 0.15 0.86 0.65
C PRO A 143 0.27 1.20 -0.84
N SER A 144 -0.78 0.91 -1.60
CA SER A 144 -0.81 1.06 -3.05
C SER A 144 -2.15 1.61 -3.50
N VAL A 145 -2.13 2.25 -4.65
CA VAL A 145 -3.30 2.92 -5.24
C VAL A 145 -3.87 2.09 -6.37
N VAL A 146 -5.11 2.39 -6.76
CA VAL A 146 -5.74 1.78 -7.93
C VAL A 146 -5.24 2.50 -9.17
N TYR A 147 -4.60 1.77 -10.08
CA TYR A 147 -4.21 2.27 -11.40
C TYR A 147 -5.25 1.90 -12.44
N ARG A 148 -5.49 2.76 -13.42
CA ARG A 148 -6.33 2.46 -14.59
C ARG A 148 -5.45 2.15 -15.78
N VAL A 149 -5.47 0.91 -16.24
CA VAL A 149 -4.69 0.47 -17.40
C VAL A 149 -5.60 0.43 -18.61
N ASN A 150 -5.36 1.34 -19.55
CA ASN A 150 -6.04 1.33 -20.83
C ASN A 150 -5.33 0.33 -21.74
N CYS A 151 -6.00 -0.76 -22.07
CA CYS A 151 -5.48 -1.82 -22.90
C CYS A 151 -5.65 -1.49 -24.40
N SER A 152 -4.85 -2.14 -25.25
CA SER A 152 -4.89 -1.94 -26.71
C SER A 152 -6.23 -2.34 -27.34
N ASN A 153 -7.05 -3.14 -26.64
CA ASN A 153 -8.39 -3.55 -27.04
C ASN A 153 -9.49 -2.53 -26.61
N ASN A 154 -9.11 -1.32 -26.15
CA ASN A 154 -10.00 -0.30 -25.58
C ASN A 154 -10.73 -0.69 -24.29
N GLU A 155 -10.32 -1.77 -23.61
CA GLU A 155 -10.79 -2.08 -22.26
C GLU A 155 -9.95 -1.33 -21.22
N THR A 156 -10.60 -0.75 -20.22
CA THR A 156 -9.93 -0.17 -19.05
C THR A 156 -9.98 -1.17 -17.91
N VAL A 157 -8.81 -1.61 -17.45
CA VAL A 157 -8.67 -2.54 -16.33
C VAL A 157 -8.18 -1.77 -15.11
N GLU A 158 -8.92 -1.86 -14.01
CA GLU A 158 -8.48 -1.32 -12.72
C GLU A 158 -7.54 -2.32 -12.05
N CYS A 159 -6.29 -1.90 -11.85
CA CYS A 159 -5.23 -2.72 -11.29
C CYS A 159 -4.78 -2.12 -9.95
N SER A 160 -5.09 -2.82 -8.86
CA SER A 160 -4.58 -2.48 -7.52
C SER A 160 -3.30 -3.27 -7.18
N ASN A 161 -3.15 -4.48 -7.73
CA ASN A 161 -1.97 -5.32 -7.52
C ASN A 161 -1.01 -5.24 -8.73
N PRO A 162 0.29 -4.92 -8.53
CA PRO A 162 1.31 -4.94 -9.57
C PRO A 162 1.40 -6.25 -10.36
N SER A 163 1.12 -7.40 -9.74
CA SER A 163 1.13 -8.71 -10.39
C SER A 163 0.03 -8.86 -11.45
N LEU A 164 -1.13 -8.24 -11.23
CA LEU A 164 -2.26 -8.29 -12.16
C LEU A 164 -2.12 -7.32 -13.34
N LEU A 165 -1.05 -6.52 -13.38
CA LEU A 165 -0.79 -5.55 -14.43
C LEU A 165 -0.60 -6.28 -15.79
N PRO A 166 -1.47 -6.07 -16.80
CA PRO A 166 -1.42 -6.75 -18.11
C PRO A 166 -0.04 -6.63 -18.78
N GLU A 167 0.45 -7.51 -19.63
CA GLU A 167 1.81 -7.36 -20.19
C GLU A 167 2.04 -6.03 -20.95
N PRO A 168 3.29 -5.48 -20.98
CA PRO A 168 3.58 -4.20 -21.64
C PRO A 168 3.10 -4.08 -23.08
N GLY A 169 3.11 -5.17 -23.85
CA GLY A 169 2.65 -5.19 -25.25
C GLY A 169 1.14 -5.03 -25.43
N LYS A 170 0.34 -5.21 -24.37
CA LYS A 170 -1.12 -5.05 -24.39
C LYS A 170 -1.57 -3.71 -23.80
N ARG A 171 -0.63 -2.88 -23.32
CA ARG A 171 -0.92 -1.59 -22.68
C ARG A 171 -0.82 -0.45 -23.68
N ARG A 172 -1.81 0.45 -23.67
CA ARG A 172 -1.76 1.73 -24.38
C ARG A 172 -1.29 2.85 -23.47
N SER A 173 -1.90 2.97 -22.29
CA SER A 173 -1.52 3.95 -21.28
C SER A 173 -1.86 3.45 -19.88
N ILE A 174 -1.16 3.97 -18.88
CA ILE A 174 -1.47 3.76 -17.47
C ILE A 174 -1.83 5.12 -16.89
N GLU A 175 -2.97 5.16 -16.22
CA GLU A 175 -3.43 6.33 -15.50
C GLU A 175 -3.28 6.09 -14.00
N GLU A 176 -2.75 7.09 -13.30
CA GLU A 176 -2.70 7.12 -11.84
C GLU A 176 -3.67 8.17 -11.28
N PRO A 177 -4.20 7.94 -10.07
CA PRO A 177 -5.04 8.91 -9.40
C PRO A 177 -4.22 10.11 -8.95
N TYR A 178 -4.72 11.31 -9.22
CA TYR A 178 -4.15 12.59 -8.81
C TYR A 178 -4.99 13.23 -7.71
N VAL A 179 -4.29 13.83 -6.75
CA VAL A 179 -4.88 14.59 -5.65
C VAL A 179 -4.45 16.05 -5.73
N LYS A 180 -5.37 16.95 -5.39
CA LYS A 180 -5.08 18.33 -5.04
C LYS A 180 -4.80 18.35 -3.55
N ILE A 181 -3.61 18.76 -3.18
CA ILE A 181 -3.18 18.90 -1.79
C ILE A 181 -3.12 20.39 -1.45
N GLU A 182 -3.75 20.75 -0.34
CA GLU A 182 -3.70 22.07 0.25
C GLU A 182 -2.91 21.99 1.55
N LEU A 183 -1.77 22.69 1.57
CA LEU A 183 -0.83 22.72 2.68
C LEU A 183 -0.90 24.07 3.37
N LEU A 184 -1.08 24.06 4.69
CA LEU A 184 -1.04 25.26 5.51
C LEU A 184 0.22 25.22 6.36
N THR A 185 1.11 26.20 6.18
CA THR A 185 2.40 26.24 6.87
C THR A 185 2.80 27.67 7.26
N PRO A 186 3.59 27.85 8.33
CA PRO A 186 4.32 29.09 8.57
C PRO A 186 5.32 29.42 7.44
N LYS A 187 5.64 30.70 7.27
CA LYS A 187 6.57 31.21 6.25
C LYS A 187 7.94 30.53 6.26
N ASP A 188 8.46 30.25 7.45
CA ASP A 188 9.81 29.73 7.64
C ASP A 188 10.02 28.33 7.02
N TYR A 189 8.94 27.56 6.82
CA TYR A 189 9.00 26.19 6.32
C TYR A 189 8.56 26.06 4.86
N ILE A 190 8.28 27.16 4.17
CA ILE A 190 7.83 27.13 2.76
C ILE A 190 8.86 26.44 1.88
N GLY A 191 10.13 26.82 1.96
CA GLY A 191 11.21 26.25 1.12
C GLY A 191 11.29 24.73 1.21
N PRO A 192 11.51 24.14 2.40
CA PRO A 192 11.57 22.68 2.58
C PRO A 192 10.32 21.92 2.12
N ILE A 193 9.13 22.55 2.22
CA ILE A 193 7.87 21.96 1.77
C ILE A 193 7.75 22.01 0.24
N MET A 194 8.20 23.10 -0.39
CA MET A 194 8.25 23.19 -1.85
C MET A 194 9.21 22.16 -2.45
N GLU A 195 10.38 21.95 -1.82
CA GLU A 195 11.31 20.89 -2.19
C GLU A 195 10.66 19.51 -2.11
N LEU A 196 9.94 19.21 -1.01
CA LEU A 196 9.20 17.96 -0.84
C LEU A 196 8.15 17.77 -1.95
N GLY A 197 7.38 18.82 -2.26
CA GLY A 197 6.40 18.79 -3.34
C GLY A 197 7.04 18.46 -4.69
N GLN A 198 8.21 19.03 -4.99
CA GLN A 198 8.92 18.80 -6.24
C GLN A 198 9.53 17.40 -6.34
N GLU A 199 10.13 16.88 -5.25
CA GLU A 199 10.66 15.50 -5.16
C GLU A 199 9.56 14.46 -5.41
N ARG A 200 8.32 14.79 -5.04
CA ARG A 200 7.13 13.93 -5.11
C ARG A 200 6.31 14.14 -6.39
N ARG A 201 6.93 14.70 -7.44
CA ARG A 201 6.31 14.98 -8.75
C ARG A 201 5.08 15.90 -8.64
N GLY A 202 5.07 16.77 -7.64
CA GLY A 202 4.00 17.74 -7.42
C GLY A 202 4.09 18.92 -8.37
N GLU A 203 2.96 19.22 -9.02
CA GLU A 203 2.76 20.43 -9.79
C GLU A 203 2.28 21.55 -8.86
N PHE A 204 3.12 22.56 -8.66
CA PHE A 204 2.73 23.76 -7.91
C PHE A 204 1.62 24.51 -8.66
N LYS A 205 0.55 24.91 -7.94
CA LYS A 205 -0.54 25.68 -8.52
C LYS A 205 -0.56 27.11 -8.06
N GLU A 206 -0.66 27.31 -6.75
CA GLU A 206 -0.79 28.64 -6.17
C GLU A 206 -0.25 28.65 -4.75
N MET A 207 0.14 29.85 -4.31
CA MET A 207 0.50 30.14 -2.93
C MET A 207 -0.21 31.41 -2.51
N ASN A 208 -1.03 31.30 -1.47
CA ASN A 208 -1.83 32.40 -0.92
C ASN A 208 -1.41 32.66 0.53
N TYR A 209 -1.03 33.89 0.85
CA TYR A 209 -0.77 34.28 2.24
C TYR A 209 -2.10 34.53 2.95
N ILE A 210 -2.42 33.72 3.96
CA ILE A 210 -3.61 33.91 4.79
C ILE A 210 -3.37 35.01 5.81
N THR A 211 -2.17 35.02 6.39
CA THR A 211 -1.69 36.06 7.31
C THR A 211 -0.23 36.38 7.02
N GLU A 212 0.31 37.41 7.67
CA GLU A 212 1.73 37.76 7.54
C GLU A 212 2.68 36.60 7.86
N ASN A 213 2.27 35.61 8.67
CA ASN A 213 3.12 34.50 9.07
C ASN A 213 2.67 33.14 8.53
N ARG A 214 1.52 33.04 7.85
CA ARG A 214 0.98 31.76 7.34
C ARG A 214 0.71 31.82 5.84
N ALA A 215 1.16 30.79 5.14
CA ALA A 215 0.90 30.57 3.73
C ALA A 215 0.08 29.29 3.53
N LYS A 216 -0.82 29.35 2.55
CA LYS A 216 -1.49 28.21 1.94
C LYS A 216 -0.78 27.89 0.63
N LEU A 217 -0.30 26.67 0.46
CA LEU A 217 0.24 26.18 -0.81
C LEU A 217 -0.71 25.13 -1.38
N THR A 218 -1.00 25.26 -2.66
CA THR A 218 -1.80 24.29 -3.40
C THR A 218 -0.90 23.54 -4.37
N TYR A 219 -0.85 22.22 -4.25
CA TYR A 219 -0.14 21.31 -5.15
C TYR A 219 -1.12 20.32 -5.77
N MET A 220 -0.73 19.78 -6.92
CA MET A 220 -1.33 18.54 -7.41
C MET A 220 -0.24 17.50 -7.58
N LEU A 221 -0.40 16.35 -6.93
CA LEU A 221 0.52 15.22 -7.06
C LEU A 221 -0.22 13.91 -7.25
N PRO A 222 0.46 12.88 -7.79
CA PRO A 222 -0.03 11.51 -7.76
C PRO A 222 -0.31 11.04 -6.33
N LEU A 223 -1.44 10.38 -6.13
CA LEU A 223 -1.81 9.79 -4.84
C LEU A 223 -0.78 8.74 -4.38
N ALA A 224 -0.16 8.01 -5.32
CA ALA A 224 0.88 7.02 -5.01
C ALA A 224 2.08 7.62 -4.27
N GLU A 225 2.47 8.86 -4.61
CA GLU A 225 3.59 9.57 -3.96
C GLU A 225 3.18 10.18 -2.62
N MET A 226 1.88 10.42 -2.41
CA MET A 226 1.33 10.91 -1.13
C MET A 226 1.20 9.79 -0.09
N VAL A 227 0.87 8.58 -0.55
CA VAL A 227 0.57 7.40 0.27
C VAL A 227 1.83 6.75 0.87
N GLY A 228 3.02 7.06 0.36
CA GLY A 228 4.30 6.71 1.00
C GLY A 228 4.58 7.57 2.23
N ASP A 229 5.79 8.12 2.32
CA ASP A 229 6.25 8.90 3.49
C ASP A 229 5.83 10.39 3.49
N PHE A 230 4.97 10.85 2.58
CA PHE A 230 4.75 12.28 2.37
C PHE A 230 4.29 13.01 3.64
N PHE A 231 3.38 12.41 4.41
CA PHE A 231 2.87 13.00 5.64
C PHE A 231 3.97 13.09 6.71
N ASP A 232 4.79 12.05 6.87
CA ASP A 232 5.87 12.00 7.84
C ASP A 232 6.98 13.00 7.49
N GLN A 233 7.36 13.08 6.21
CA GLN A 233 8.31 14.08 5.72
C GLN A 233 7.80 15.50 5.89
N LEU A 234 6.51 15.73 5.60
CA LEU A 234 5.87 17.04 5.81
C LEU A 234 5.95 17.45 7.27
N LYS A 235 5.61 16.55 8.20
CA LYS A 235 5.66 16.81 9.64
C LYS A 235 7.09 16.99 10.12
N SER A 236 8.04 16.17 9.67
CA SER A 236 9.45 16.28 10.02
C SER A 236 10.06 17.62 9.58
N ARG A 237 9.92 17.97 8.29
CA ARG A 237 10.47 19.22 7.71
C ARG A 237 9.82 20.48 8.28
N SER A 238 8.56 20.40 8.71
CA SER A 238 7.83 21.52 9.32
C SER A 238 7.86 21.52 10.85
N LYS A 239 8.56 20.60 11.51
CA LYS A 239 8.51 20.39 12.97
C LYS A 239 7.08 20.24 13.51
N GLY A 240 6.19 19.67 12.70
CA GLY A 240 4.78 19.44 13.01
C GLY A 240 3.83 20.62 12.71
N TYR A 241 4.35 21.80 12.35
CA TYR A 241 3.54 23.01 12.14
C TYR A 241 2.74 23.01 10.84
N ALA A 242 3.12 22.20 9.84
CA ALA A 242 2.36 22.11 8.61
C ALA A 242 1.14 21.20 8.78
N SER A 243 0.02 21.60 8.19
CA SER A 243 -1.17 20.77 8.05
C SER A 243 -1.50 20.57 6.58
N MET A 244 -2.19 19.46 6.30
CA MET A 244 -2.46 18.98 4.95
C MET A 244 -3.93 18.60 4.85
N GLU A 245 -4.57 19.04 3.79
CA GLU A 245 -5.85 18.54 3.33
C GLU A 245 -5.68 18.10 1.87
N TYR A 246 -6.36 17.04 1.46
CA TYR A 246 -6.30 16.59 0.07
C TYR A 246 -7.69 16.22 -0.45
N SER A 247 -7.87 16.43 -1.76
CA SER A 247 -9.07 16.05 -2.50
C SER A 247 -8.67 15.33 -3.79
N VAL A 248 -9.38 14.26 -4.11
CA VAL A 248 -9.13 13.51 -5.35
C VAL A 248 -9.69 14.31 -6.53
N VAL A 249 -8.85 14.55 -7.54
CA VAL A 249 -9.22 15.37 -8.72
C VAL A 249 -9.59 14.48 -9.91
N GLY A 250 -9.02 13.28 -9.98
CA GLY A 250 -9.29 12.31 -11.04
C GLY A 250 -8.04 11.55 -11.46
N TYR A 251 -8.13 10.86 -12.60
CA TYR A 251 -7.04 10.06 -13.15
C TYR A 251 -6.29 10.83 -14.23
N ARG A 252 -4.96 10.64 -14.28
CA ARG A 252 -4.11 11.22 -15.34
C ARG A 252 -3.14 10.17 -15.87
N VAL A 253 -2.87 10.26 -17.17
CA VAL A 253 -1.89 9.41 -17.83
C VAL A 253 -0.49 9.78 -17.35
N SER A 254 0.27 8.77 -16.92
CA SER A 254 1.64 8.91 -16.43
C SER A 254 2.55 7.81 -16.97
N ASP A 255 3.85 8.11 -17.07
CA ASP A 255 4.88 7.16 -17.53
C ASP A 255 5.30 6.20 -16.41
N LEU A 256 4.43 5.23 -16.15
CA LEU A 256 4.61 4.22 -15.11
C LEU A 256 5.20 2.92 -15.67
N VAL A 257 6.10 2.33 -14.91
CA VAL A 257 6.75 1.06 -15.22
C VAL A 257 6.58 0.09 -14.06
N LYS A 258 6.41 -1.20 -14.38
CA LYS A 258 6.48 -2.27 -13.40
C LYS A 258 7.94 -2.59 -13.12
N LEU A 259 8.34 -2.46 -11.87
CA LEU A 259 9.65 -2.80 -11.36
C LEU A 259 9.55 -4.18 -10.69
N ASP A 260 10.18 -5.17 -11.32
CA ASP A 260 10.22 -6.55 -10.83
C ASP A 260 11.57 -6.83 -10.19
N ILE A 261 11.59 -7.45 -9.00
CA ILE A 261 12.81 -7.92 -8.36
C ILE A 261 13.00 -9.41 -8.68
N GLN A 262 14.18 -9.76 -9.18
CA GLN A 262 14.59 -11.13 -9.48
C GLN A 262 15.76 -11.54 -8.59
N ILE A 263 15.66 -12.71 -7.97
CA ILE A 263 16.70 -13.29 -7.14
C ILE A 263 17.13 -14.61 -7.78
N ASN A 264 18.40 -14.70 -8.17
CA ASN A 264 18.94 -15.85 -8.90
C ASN A 264 18.17 -16.19 -10.20
N GLY A 265 17.49 -15.21 -10.81
CA GLY A 265 16.69 -15.37 -12.02
C GLY A 265 15.23 -15.75 -11.77
N GLU A 266 14.83 -15.99 -10.53
CA GLU A 266 13.42 -16.20 -10.15
C GLU A 266 12.80 -14.85 -9.76
N PRO A 267 11.70 -14.40 -10.42
CA PRO A 267 11.00 -13.18 -10.04
C PRO A 267 10.27 -13.38 -8.72
N VAL A 268 10.32 -12.35 -7.87
CA VAL A 268 9.67 -12.33 -6.56
C VAL A 268 8.52 -11.35 -6.62
N GLU A 269 7.31 -11.88 -6.83
CA GLU A 269 6.09 -11.08 -7.06
C GLU A 269 5.77 -10.13 -5.90
N ALA A 270 5.99 -10.57 -4.67
CA ALA A 270 5.72 -9.78 -3.46
C ALA A 270 6.54 -8.48 -3.35
N LEU A 271 7.64 -8.35 -4.10
CA LEU A 271 8.49 -7.15 -4.14
C LEU A 271 8.33 -6.35 -5.44
N SER A 272 7.32 -6.71 -6.24
CA SER A 272 7.06 -6.01 -7.51
C SER A 272 6.28 -4.75 -7.24
N THR A 273 6.75 -3.62 -7.76
CA THR A 273 6.11 -2.31 -7.54
C THR A 273 5.87 -1.56 -8.84
N ILE A 274 4.89 -0.66 -8.84
CA ILE A 274 4.63 0.24 -9.95
C ILE A 274 5.25 1.58 -9.59
N VAL A 275 6.21 2.04 -10.39
CA VAL A 275 6.97 3.26 -10.12
C VAL A 275 7.04 4.12 -11.37
N HIS A 276 7.24 5.42 -11.18
CA HIS A 276 7.54 6.31 -12.30
C HIS A 276 8.89 5.96 -12.93
N LYS A 277 8.96 6.02 -14.26
CA LYS A 277 10.15 5.64 -15.04
C LYS A 277 11.44 6.31 -14.57
N GLU A 278 11.37 7.57 -14.14
CA GLU A 278 12.53 8.33 -13.65
C GLU A 278 13.03 7.83 -12.28
N LYS A 279 12.12 7.44 -11.38
CA LYS A 279 12.45 6.93 -10.04
C LYS A 279 12.85 5.45 -10.05
N ALA A 280 12.51 4.71 -11.11
CA ALA A 280 12.71 3.27 -11.20
C ALA A 280 14.16 2.83 -10.90
N TYR A 281 15.16 3.57 -11.39
CA TYR A 281 16.57 3.24 -11.13
C TYR A 281 16.95 3.43 -9.65
N THR A 282 16.55 4.55 -9.05
CA THR A 282 16.87 4.87 -7.64
C THR A 282 16.21 3.87 -6.70
N VAL A 283 14.91 3.59 -6.90
CA VAL A 283 14.15 2.62 -6.11
C VAL A 283 14.73 1.21 -6.30
N GLY A 284 14.95 0.78 -7.55
CA GLY A 284 15.53 -0.54 -7.85
C GLY A 284 16.92 -0.73 -7.25
N ARG A 285 17.75 0.31 -7.24
CA ARG A 285 19.08 0.27 -6.60
C ARG A 285 18.98 0.16 -5.08
N ALA A 286 18.10 0.94 -4.45
CA ALA A 286 17.89 0.89 -3.00
C ALA A 286 17.42 -0.51 -2.56
N LEU A 287 16.44 -1.08 -3.25
CA LEU A 287 15.91 -2.43 -2.99
C LEU A 287 16.99 -3.51 -3.15
N THR A 288 17.73 -3.50 -4.27
CA THR A 288 18.77 -4.50 -4.56
C THR A 288 19.95 -4.43 -3.57
N GLN A 289 20.34 -3.23 -3.14
CA GLN A 289 21.39 -3.05 -2.13
C GLN A 289 20.96 -3.57 -0.76
N LYS A 290 19.72 -3.35 -0.35
CA LYS A 290 19.21 -3.83 0.94
C LYS A 290 19.01 -5.34 0.97
N LEU A 291 18.48 -5.92 -0.10
CA LEU A 291 18.38 -7.38 -0.23
C LEU A 291 19.76 -8.05 -0.12
N LYS A 292 20.83 -7.42 -0.61
CA LYS A 292 22.20 -7.91 -0.45
C LYS A 292 22.70 -7.90 1.01
N GLU A 293 22.22 -6.98 1.84
CA GLU A 293 22.57 -6.92 3.27
C GLU A 293 21.84 -8.01 4.07
N LEU A 294 20.59 -8.29 3.70
CA LEU A 294 19.69 -9.16 4.45
C LEU A 294 19.78 -10.64 4.06
N ILE A 295 20.05 -10.93 2.78
CA ILE A 295 20.11 -12.31 2.29
C ILE A 295 21.45 -12.94 2.71
N PRO A 296 21.44 -14.11 3.39
CA PRO A 296 22.65 -14.78 3.80
C PRO A 296 23.49 -15.23 2.60
N ARG A 297 24.81 -15.11 2.74
CA ARG A 297 25.74 -15.53 1.67
C ARG A 297 25.71 -17.05 1.50
N GLN A 298 25.63 -17.48 0.25
CA GLN A 298 25.68 -18.90 -0.12
C GLN A 298 27.05 -19.30 -0.67
N MET A 299 27.24 -20.61 -0.93
CA MET A 299 28.48 -21.16 -1.53
C MET A 299 28.67 -20.77 -3.01
N PHE A 300 27.65 -20.20 -3.64
CA PHE A 300 27.67 -19.65 -5.01
C PHE A 300 27.29 -18.17 -5.02
N LYS A 301 27.57 -17.49 -6.14
CA LYS A 301 27.25 -16.06 -6.31
C LYS A 301 25.77 -15.95 -6.64
N ILE A 302 25.03 -15.20 -5.82
CA ILE A 302 23.61 -14.92 -6.03
C ILE A 302 23.49 -13.53 -6.66
N PRO A 303 23.03 -13.43 -7.92
CA PRO A 303 22.65 -12.14 -8.49
C PRO A 303 21.27 -11.73 -7.97
N ILE A 304 21.16 -10.47 -7.54
CA ILE A 304 19.91 -9.80 -7.20
C ILE A 304 19.73 -8.69 -8.25
N GLN A 305 18.61 -8.69 -8.95
CA GLN A 305 18.39 -7.84 -10.12
C GLN A 305 17.05 -7.14 -10.00
N ALA A 306 17.04 -5.83 -10.27
CA ALA A 306 15.82 -5.09 -10.51
C ALA A 306 15.62 -4.96 -12.01
N CYS A 307 14.45 -5.35 -12.49
CA CYS A 307 14.11 -5.48 -13.90
C CYS A 307 12.86 -4.65 -14.23
N ILE A 308 12.84 -4.09 -15.43
CA ILE A 308 11.63 -3.53 -16.04
C ILE A 308 11.31 -4.45 -17.22
N GLY A 309 10.34 -5.35 -17.04
CA GLY A 309 10.10 -6.44 -17.98
C GLY A 309 11.37 -7.28 -18.18
N ALA A 310 11.89 -7.35 -19.40
CA ALA A 310 13.11 -8.10 -19.71
C ALA A 310 14.43 -7.34 -19.45
N LYS A 311 14.37 -6.01 -19.21
CA LYS A 311 15.57 -5.19 -19.09
C LYS A 311 15.99 -5.06 -17.62
N VAL A 312 17.21 -5.50 -17.30
CA VAL A 312 17.81 -5.27 -15.98
C VAL A 312 18.26 -3.81 -15.86
N ILE A 313 17.76 -3.10 -14.86
CA ILE A 313 18.13 -1.69 -14.60
C ILE A 313 19.18 -1.53 -13.51
N ALA A 314 19.13 -2.37 -12.48
CA ALA A 314 20.07 -2.39 -11.38
C ALA A 314 20.39 -3.85 -11.04
N SER A 315 21.66 -4.14 -10.76
CA SER A 315 22.09 -5.47 -10.38
C SER A 315 23.14 -5.39 -9.30
N GLU A 316 22.86 -6.10 -8.21
CA GLU A 316 23.79 -6.36 -7.13
C GLU A 316 24.09 -7.85 -7.06
N ALA A 317 25.19 -8.22 -6.42
CA ALA A 317 25.50 -9.63 -6.22
C ALA A 317 26.13 -9.92 -4.87
N LEU A 318 25.63 -10.99 -4.24
CA LEU A 318 26.21 -11.55 -3.03
C LEU A 318 27.46 -12.34 -3.38
N SER A 319 28.55 -12.05 -2.67
CA SER A 319 29.80 -12.78 -2.82
C SER A 319 29.65 -14.20 -2.27
N ALA A 320 30.16 -15.16 -3.03
CA ALA A 320 30.12 -16.55 -2.64
C ALA A 320 31.09 -16.83 -1.50
N ILE A 321 30.63 -17.55 -0.46
CA ILE A 321 31.52 -18.09 0.56
C ILE A 321 32.51 -19.03 -0.13
N ARG A 322 33.79 -18.91 0.22
CA ARG A 322 34.85 -19.79 -0.31
C ARG A 322 35.56 -20.46 0.85
N LYS A 323 35.59 -21.79 0.81
CA LYS A 323 36.56 -22.56 1.61
C LYS A 323 37.95 -22.35 1.02
N ASP A 324 38.93 -22.09 1.86
CA ASP A 324 40.33 -22.05 1.43
C ASP A 324 40.85 -23.46 1.16
N VAL A 325 40.70 -23.89 -0.09
CA VAL A 325 41.17 -25.20 -0.59
C VAL A 325 42.69 -25.29 -0.67
N LEU A 326 43.42 -24.17 -0.57
CA LEU A 326 44.87 -24.12 -0.68
C LEU A 326 45.59 -24.18 0.68
N SER A 327 44.85 -24.07 1.79
CA SER A 327 45.37 -24.09 3.16
C SER A 327 46.35 -25.23 3.48
N LYS A 328 46.18 -26.42 2.88
CA LYS A 328 47.06 -27.59 3.08
C LYS A 328 48.14 -27.77 2.00
N CYS A 329 48.29 -26.82 1.08
CA CYS A 329 49.23 -26.89 -0.05
C CYS A 329 50.51 -26.10 0.27
N TYR A 330 51.43 -26.71 1.03
CA TYR A 330 52.69 -26.09 1.43
C TYR A 330 53.79 -26.11 0.35
N GLY A 331 53.60 -26.85 -0.74
CA GLY A 331 54.58 -26.99 -1.83
C GLY A 331 54.40 -26.00 -3.00
N GLY A 332 55.44 -25.87 -3.83
CA GLY A 332 55.47 -25.05 -5.05
C GLY A 332 54.72 -25.65 -6.25
N ASP A 333 54.09 -26.82 -6.12
CA ASP A 333 53.39 -27.49 -7.22
C ASP A 333 52.10 -26.75 -7.62
N ILE A 334 52.20 -25.99 -8.71
CA ILE A 334 51.11 -25.22 -9.33
C ILE A 334 49.99 -26.14 -9.85
N SER A 335 50.33 -27.35 -10.30
CA SER A 335 49.36 -28.29 -10.88
C SER A 335 48.35 -28.77 -9.84
N ARG A 336 48.83 -29.07 -8.62
CA ARG A 336 47.95 -29.45 -7.49
C ARG A 336 47.01 -28.32 -7.08
N LYS A 337 47.51 -27.07 -7.01
CA LYS A 337 46.68 -25.88 -6.72
C LYS A 337 45.59 -25.68 -7.79
N LYS A 338 45.95 -25.76 -9.09
CA LYS A 338 45.00 -25.66 -10.21
C LYS A 338 43.92 -26.73 -10.18
N LYS A 339 44.26 -27.98 -9.84
CA LYS A 339 43.30 -29.10 -9.75
C LYS A 339 42.24 -28.86 -8.67
N LEU A 340 42.64 -28.35 -7.51
CA LEU A 340 41.73 -28.04 -6.40
C LEU A 340 40.80 -26.86 -6.74
N LEU A 341 41.34 -25.81 -7.37
CA LEU A 341 40.54 -24.66 -7.82
C LEU A 341 39.53 -25.05 -8.90
N LYS A 342 39.91 -25.92 -9.86
CA LYS A 342 38.99 -26.45 -10.88
C LYS A 342 37.84 -27.23 -10.25
N LYS A 343 38.14 -28.16 -9.31
CA LYS A 343 37.09 -28.89 -8.57
C LYS A 343 36.15 -27.97 -7.80
N GLN A 344 36.69 -26.93 -7.15
CA GLN A 344 35.88 -25.95 -6.44
C GLN A 344 34.98 -25.15 -7.40
N ALA A 345 35.50 -24.73 -8.55
CA ALA A 345 34.75 -23.99 -9.55
C ALA A 345 33.60 -24.82 -10.15
N GLU A 346 33.85 -26.09 -10.50
CA GLU A 346 32.83 -27.02 -11.00
C GLU A 346 31.76 -27.30 -9.95
N GLY A 347 32.15 -27.52 -8.70
CA GLY A 347 31.22 -27.68 -7.59
C GLY A 347 30.31 -26.46 -7.42
N LYS A 348 30.87 -25.24 -7.49
CA LYS A 348 30.09 -24.00 -7.42
C LYS A 348 29.16 -23.81 -8.62
N LYS A 349 29.57 -24.19 -9.83
CA LYS A 349 28.70 -24.16 -11.02
C LYS A 349 27.51 -25.11 -10.87
N ARG A 350 27.75 -26.33 -10.38
CA ARG A 350 26.69 -27.31 -10.12
C ARG A 350 25.73 -26.83 -9.03
N MET A 351 26.25 -26.27 -7.94
CA MET A 351 25.43 -25.69 -6.87
C MET A 351 24.61 -24.50 -7.36
N LYS A 352 25.13 -23.66 -8.26
CA LYS A 352 24.37 -22.54 -8.83
C LYS A 352 23.18 -23.00 -9.69
N ALA A 353 23.34 -24.08 -10.45
CA ALA A 353 22.30 -24.57 -11.36
C ALA A 353 21.11 -25.21 -10.64
N ILE A 354 21.33 -25.78 -9.46
CA ILE A 354 20.32 -26.52 -8.69
C ILE A 354 19.86 -25.71 -7.46
N GLY A 355 20.67 -24.75 -7.01
CA GLY A 355 20.42 -23.99 -5.79
C GLY A 355 19.28 -23.00 -5.96
N ARG A 356 18.13 -23.32 -5.36
CA ARG A 356 17.11 -22.33 -5.01
C ARG A 356 17.57 -21.55 -3.79
N VAL A 357 17.35 -20.24 -3.83
CA VAL A 357 17.69 -19.33 -2.72
C VAL A 357 16.40 -19.05 -2.00
N GLU A 358 16.22 -19.65 -0.83
CA GLU A 358 15.14 -19.24 0.07
C GLU A 358 15.53 -17.92 0.74
N VAL A 359 14.65 -16.93 0.61
CA VAL A 359 14.81 -15.63 1.25
C VAL A 359 14.12 -15.70 2.62
N PRO A 360 14.84 -15.41 3.71
CA PRO A 360 14.24 -15.41 5.04
C PRO A 360 13.06 -14.43 5.13
N GLN A 361 12.02 -14.79 5.88
CA GLN A 361 10.87 -13.91 6.08
C GLN A 361 11.28 -12.57 6.72
N GLU A 362 12.23 -12.58 7.66
CA GLU A 362 12.80 -11.36 8.26
C GLU A 362 13.43 -10.41 7.23
N ALA A 363 14.07 -10.96 6.20
CA ALA A 363 14.66 -10.18 5.12
C ALA A 363 13.57 -9.49 4.27
N PHE A 364 12.45 -10.17 4.01
CA PHE A 364 11.30 -9.56 3.36
C PHE A 364 10.68 -8.44 4.19
N MET A 365 10.53 -8.67 5.49
CA MET A 365 9.97 -7.70 6.43
C MET A 365 10.77 -6.39 6.47
N ALA A 366 12.09 -6.51 6.50
CA ALA A 366 12.98 -5.35 6.50
C ALA A 366 12.92 -4.56 5.18
N VAL A 367 12.70 -5.24 4.04
CA VAL A 367 12.58 -4.56 2.73
C VAL A 367 11.24 -3.84 2.60
N LEU A 368 10.14 -4.42 3.06
CA LEU A 368 8.81 -3.78 3.02
C LEU A 368 8.73 -2.53 3.91
N LYS A 369 9.39 -2.55 5.08
CA LYS A 369 9.52 -1.34 5.92
C LYS A 369 10.26 -0.22 5.21
N LEU A 370 11.25 -0.57 4.39
CA LEU A 370 12.11 0.38 3.71
C LEU A 370 11.48 0.90 2.41
N GLU A 371 10.59 0.14 1.76
CA GLU A 371 9.71 0.69 0.71
C GLU A 371 8.93 1.89 1.22
N LYS A 372 8.43 1.86 2.47
CA LYS A 372 7.75 3.02 3.07
C LYS A 372 8.65 4.25 3.27
N GLU A 373 9.97 4.08 3.36
CA GLU A 373 10.92 5.19 3.56
C GLU A 373 11.49 5.71 2.23
N VAL A 374 11.46 4.90 1.16
CA VAL A 374 12.07 5.22 -0.13
C VAL A 374 11.03 5.63 -1.19
N LEU A 375 9.82 5.07 -1.11
CA LEU A 375 8.64 5.50 -1.86
C LEU A 375 7.89 6.56 -1.06
#